data_AF-A0A081CPD2-F1
#
_entry.id   AF-A0A081CPD2-F1
#
_cell.length_a   1.000
_cell.length_b   1.000
_cell.length_c   1.000
_cell.angle_alpha   90.00
_cell.angle_beta   90.00
_cell.angle_gamma   90.00
#
_symmetry.space_group_name_H-M   'P 1'
#
loop_
_entity.id
_entity.type
_entity.pdbx_description
1 polymer ?
#
loop_
_entity_poly.entity_id
_entity_poly.type
_entity_poly.pdbx_seq_one_letter_code
_entity_poly.pdbx_strand_id
1 'polypeptide(L)'
;MVGSGRTSARPLRPGHYLGIDKAILLYTKAVVTMPAREEDLLIPSVQPGIKIVGILQRKSIEASTSSQRQPIALILHGLLAHKNQCYHRALADALPIDSLRFDFRGNGDSHGDWTLGSLDNDVTDLATVVRHLHHRLGYKIELIVAHSRGSMVSWMYLSRGPEVLRADMGSAGIPKLAVVSGRWFMDGVLETYARFQEGFKKEGFYRWKFTSAGKKREHIVYPKDLEQMAAIKEPRDYVARVSPDTQVIILHGTADQIVPERDAHTYLAALDSNPARTPGSHQLHLIQGADHMYRGATQPVVERICSCATMPRNTSAACLLFVRICQLQIDGKNVGDFVDRIQTLSLEYQQASGSAVDDDALMAILINQAMPIPEYHLVVKELTESGRLTDYYTLASALQNRWKQIR
;
A
#
# COMPACT_ATOMS: atom_id res chain seq x y z
N MET A 1 -72.16 16.96 8.24
CA MET A 1 -71.57 18.22 8.73
C MET A 1 -71.17 18.02 10.18
N VAL A 2 -69.89 18.24 10.49
CA VAL A 2 -69.30 18.76 11.75
C VAL A 2 -69.67 18.01 13.05
N GLY A 3 -68.77 17.52 13.92
CA GLY A 3 -67.33 17.69 14.06
C GLY A 3 -66.95 17.57 15.55
N SER A 4 -65.72 17.12 15.81
CA SER A 4 -64.90 17.28 17.05
C SER A 4 -65.40 16.60 18.33
N GLY A 5 -64.60 15.91 19.15
CA GLY A 5 -63.14 15.81 19.25
C GLY A 5 -62.75 15.89 20.73
N ARG A 6 -61.93 14.94 21.22
CA ARG A 6 -60.90 15.06 22.27
C ARG A 6 -60.53 13.68 22.82
N THR A 7 -59.34 13.19 22.46
CA THR A 7 -58.57 12.29 23.32
C THR A 7 -57.15 12.85 23.45
N SER A 8 -56.74 13.01 24.71
CA SER A 8 -55.52 13.68 25.16
C SER A 8 -54.27 12.83 24.89
N ALA A 9 -53.28 13.38 24.18
CA ALA A 9 -51.94 12.84 24.13
C ALA A 9 -51.15 13.23 25.39
N ARG A 10 -50.55 12.24 26.08
CA ARG A 10 -49.55 12.45 27.13
C ARG A 10 -48.19 12.80 26.49
N PRO A 11 -47.37 13.67 27.09
CA PRO A 11 -46.01 13.92 26.61
C PRO A 11 -45.07 12.76 27.01
N LEU A 12 -44.29 12.29 26.04
CA LEU A 12 -43.18 11.35 26.24
C LEU A 12 -42.03 12.05 27.00
N ARG A 13 -41.46 11.36 27.99
CA ARG A 13 -40.30 11.83 28.78
C ARG A 13 -39.02 11.77 27.92
N PRO A 14 -38.05 12.69 28.09
CA PRO A 14 -36.76 12.59 27.41
C PRO A 14 -35.88 11.54 28.11
N GLY A 15 -35.63 10.43 27.44
CA GLY A 15 -34.67 9.40 27.84
C GLY A 15 -33.44 9.42 26.95
N HIS A 16 -32.27 9.55 27.59
CA HIS A 16 -30.95 9.08 27.16
C HIS A 16 -30.45 9.43 25.74
N TYR A 17 -29.99 10.67 25.57
CA TYR A 17 -29.02 11.07 24.53
C TYR A 17 -27.74 11.65 25.16
N LEU A 18 -27.17 10.98 26.16
CA LEU A 18 -25.95 11.45 26.85
C LEU A 18 -24.75 10.49 26.73
N GLY A 19 -24.83 9.49 25.85
CA GLY A 19 -23.82 8.43 25.72
C GLY A 19 -22.88 8.55 24.52
N ILE A 20 -23.24 9.30 23.48
CA ILE A 20 -22.50 9.32 22.21
C ILE A 20 -21.45 10.45 22.21
N ASP A 21 -21.78 11.60 22.80
CA ASP A 21 -20.87 12.76 22.83
C ASP A 21 -19.60 12.52 23.65
N LYS A 22 -19.67 11.69 24.71
CA LYS A 22 -18.47 11.32 25.48
C LYS A 22 -17.56 10.32 24.74
N ALA A 23 -18.11 9.46 23.89
CA ALA A 23 -17.33 8.51 23.09
C ALA A 23 -16.55 9.24 21.99
N ILE A 24 -17.16 10.25 21.36
CA ILE A 24 -16.51 11.09 20.33
C ILE A 24 -15.47 12.02 20.97
N LEU A 25 -15.74 12.58 22.16
CA LEU A 25 -14.80 13.46 22.87
C LEU A 25 -13.58 12.71 23.45
N LEU A 26 -13.71 11.41 23.72
CA LEU A 26 -12.58 10.54 24.08
C LEU A 26 -11.71 10.15 22.87
N TYR A 27 -12.29 10.12 21.67
CA TYR A 27 -11.55 9.88 20.41
C TYR A 27 -10.81 11.11 19.88
N THR A 28 -11.11 12.30 20.39
CA THR A 28 -10.52 13.58 19.94
C THR A 28 -9.61 14.24 20.97
N LYS A 29 -9.33 13.60 22.11
CA LYS A 29 -8.20 14.02 22.96
C LYS A 29 -6.90 13.59 22.30
N ALA A 30 -6.26 14.58 21.68
CA ALA A 30 -4.88 14.59 21.21
C ALA A 30 -4.05 13.46 21.83
N VAL A 31 -3.79 12.41 21.04
CA VAL A 31 -2.53 11.70 21.16
C VAL A 31 -1.49 12.77 20.94
N VAL A 32 -0.85 13.21 22.03
CA VAL A 32 0.42 13.92 21.93
C VAL A 32 1.36 12.89 21.33
N THR A 33 1.40 12.80 19.99
CA THR A 33 2.38 12.01 19.26
C THR A 33 3.71 12.65 19.61
N MET A 34 4.43 12.04 20.55
CA MET A 34 5.85 12.34 20.69
C MET A 34 6.48 12.16 19.31
N PRO A 35 7.34 13.07 18.86
CA PRO A 35 7.94 12.98 17.53
C PRO A 35 8.59 11.61 17.38
N ALA A 36 8.27 10.91 16.29
CA ALA A 36 8.86 9.62 15.99
C ALA A 36 10.39 9.74 16.06
N ARG A 37 11.04 8.85 16.81
CA ARG A 37 12.50 8.87 16.94
C ARG A 37 13.11 8.10 15.79
N GLU A 38 13.93 8.78 15.00
CA GLU A 38 14.82 8.15 14.02
C GLU A 38 16.12 7.74 14.70
N GLU A 39 16.52 6.48 14.54
CA GLU A 39 17.77 5.92 15.05
C GLU A 39 18.53 5.29 13.88
N ASP A 40 19.79 5.70 13.68
CA ASP A 40 20.66 5.04 12.72
C ASP A 40 20.97 3.63 13.19
N LEU A 41 20.79 2.66 12.29
CA LEU A 41 21.05 1.25 12.54
C LEU A 41 22.15 0.76 11.61
N LEU A 42 23.22 0.24 12.22
CA LEU A 42 24.35 -0.35 11.52
C LEU A 42 24.28 -1.88 11.65
N ILE A 43 23.89 -2.54 10.57
CA ILE A 43 23.70 -4.00 10.52
C ILE A 43 24.94 -4.62 9.86
N PRO A 44 25.70 -5.48 10.55
CA PRO A 44 26.80 -6.21 9.91
C PRO A 44 26.27 -7.05 8.74
N SER A 45 26.89 -6.90 7.57
CA SER A 45 26.54 -7.71 6.39
C SER A 45 27.22 -9.08 6.47
N VAL A 46 26.85 -10.00 5.57
CA VAL A 46 27.54 -11.29 5.42
C VAL A 46 28.99 -11.14 4.97
N GLN A 47 29.36 -10.00 4.38
CA GLN A 47 30.73 -9.69 4.01
C GLN A 47 31.45 -9.06 5.21
N PRO A 48 32.59 -9.62 5.65
CA PRO A 48 33.35 -9.07 6.77
C PRO A 48 33.68 -7.58 6.57
N GLY A 49 33.46 -6.78 7.61
CA GLY A 49 33.74 -5.33 7.61
C GLY A 49 32.71 -4.46 6.88
N ILE A 50 31.75 -5.05 6.17
CA ILE A 50 30.68 -4.34 5.47
C ILE A 50 29.47 -4.18 6.39
N LYS A 51 28.87 -3.00 6.37
CA LYS A 51 27.68 -2.67 7.15
C LYS A 51 26.57 -2.18 6.22
N ILE A 52 25.37 -2.67 6.47
CA ILE A 52 24.12 -2.17 5.91
C ILE A 52 23.61 -1.07 6.84
N VAL A 53 23.36 0.11 6.30
CA VAL A 53 22.96 1.30 7.05
C VAL A 53 21.48 1.56 6.83
N GLY A 54 20.73 1.67 7.92
CA GLY A 54 19.30 1.99 7.90
C GLY A 54 18.92 3.02 8.95
N ILE A 55 17.68 3.50 8.83
CA ILE A 55 17.03 4.39 9.81
C ILE A 55 15.85 3.61 10.37
N LEU A 56 15.94 3.26 11.65
CA LEU A 56 14.85 2.71 12.43
C LEU A 56 13.99 3.85 12.94
N GLN A 57 12.71 3.85 12.59
CA GLN A 57 11.74 4.83 13.05
C GLN A 57 10.80 4.18 14.05
N ARG A 58 10.86 4.63 15.31
CA ARG A 58 10.06 4.10 16.42
C ARG A 58 8.76 4.89 16.60
N LYS A 59 7.64 4.18 16.74
CA LYS A 59 6.29 4.77 16.94
C LYS A 59 5.81 4.73 18.38
N SER A 60 6.31 3.80 19.20
CA SER A 60 6.02 3.75 20.64
C SER A 60 7.30 3.56 21.45
N ILE A 61 7.44 4.34 22.53
CA ILE A 61 8.54 4.26 23.51
C ILE A 61 8.12 3.40 24.72
N GLU A 62 6.86 2.99 24.82
CA GLU A 62 6.45 2.17 25.96
C GLU A 62 7.17 0.83 25.91
N ALA A 63 8.02 0.61 26.91
CA ALA A 63 8.68 -0.66 27.14
C ALA A 63 7.59 -1.72 27.24
N SER A 64 7.45 -2.51 26.17
CA SER A 64 6.56 -3.66 26.13
C SER A 64 6.97 -4.58 27.28
N THR A 65 6.18 -4.57 28.35
CA THR A 65 6.16 -5.62 29.38
C THR A 65 5.55 -6.91 28.82
N SER A 66 5.07 -6.90 27.58
CA SER A 66 4.57 -8.07 26.87
C SER A 66 5.71 -8.93 26.34
N SER A 67 5.53 -10.25 26.41
CA SER A 67 6.40 -11.24 25.77
C SER A 67 6.25 -11.29 24.23
N GLN A 68 5.40 -10.44 23.65
CA GLN A 68 5.14 -10.43 22.21
C GLN A 68 6.14 -9.57 21.46
N ARG A 69 6.66 -10.12 20.36
CA ARG A 69 7.57 -9.42 19.44
C ARG A 69 6.86 -8.25 18.78
N GLN A 70 7.49 -7.07 18.78
CA GLN A 70 6.92 -5.87 18.17
C GLN A 70 6.85 -6.02 16.64
N PRO A 71 5.75 -5.60 15.98
CA PRO A 71 5.66 -5.60 14.53
C PRO A 71 6.51 -4.47 13.93
N ILE A 72 7.14 -4.74 12.78
CA ILE A 72 7.92 -3.75 12.03
C ILE A 72 7.65 -3.84 10.52
N ALA A 73 7.65 -2.68 9.86
CA ALA A 73 7.67 -2.57 8.40
C ALA A 73 9.09 -2.43 7.85
N LEU A 74 9.41 -3.11 6.75
CA LEU A 74 10.63 -2.88 5.97
C LEU A 74 10.31 -2.07 4.71
N ILE A 75 11.14 -1.08 4.39
CA ILE A 75 10.98 -0.25 3.19
C ILE A 75 12.23 -0.38 2.31
N LEU A 76 12.07 -0.95 1.11
CA LEU A 76 13.14 -1.33 0.19
C LEU A 76 13.18 -0.38 -1.02
N HIS A 77 14.34 0.23 -1.27
CA HIS A 77 14.54 1.18 -2.38
C HIS A 77 14.83 0.49 -3.73
N GLY A 78 14.72 1.28 -4.79
CA GLY A 78 14.99 0.87 -6.17
C GLY A 78 16.45 0.99 -6.58
N LEU A 79 16.72 0.82 -7.87
CA LEU A 79 18.07 0.91 -8.43
C LEU A 79 18.64 2.34 -8.30
N LEU A 80 19.93 2.48 -7.95
CA LEU A 80 20.64 3.76 -7.76
C LEU A 80 20.07 4.69 -6.67
N ALA A 81 19.17 4.17 -5.85
CA ALA A 81 18.44 4.98 -4.88
C ALA A 81 19.07 4.93 -3.49
N HIS A 82 18.31 5.35 -2.48
CA HIS A 82 18.68 5.33 -1.08
C HIS A 82 17.42 5.20 -0.21
N LYS A 83 17.61 4.94 1.08
CA LYS A 83 16.57 4.67 2.08
C LYS A 83 15.49 5.73 2.22
N ASN A 84 15.78 6.98 1.84
CA ASN A 84 14.82 8.10 1.85
C ASN A 84 14.27 8.43 0.45
N GLN A 85 14.33 7.50 -0.50
CA GLN A 85 13.82 7.66 -1.86
C GLN A 85 12.33 8.05 -1.88
N CYS A 86 11.94 8.93 -2.80
CA CYS A 86 10.55 9.21 -3.17
C CYS A 86 9.65 9.50 -1.94
N TYR A 87 8.72 8.59 -1.67
CA TYR A 87 7.73 8.64 -0.59
C TYR A 87 8.19 7.93 0.68
N HIS A 88 9.39 7.31 0.72
CA HIS A 88 9.79 6.39 1.79
C HIS A 88 9.85 7.04 3.16
N ARG A 89 10.34 8.28 3.24
CA ARG A 89 10.37 9.04 4.50
C ARG A 89 8.96 9.36 4.97
N ALA A 90 8.13 9.92 4.08
CA ALA A 90 6.73 10.23 4.38
C ALA A 90 5.93 8.98 4.77
N LEU A 91 6.23 7.83 4.15
CA LEU A 91 5.64 6.55 4.50
C LEU A 91 6.06 6.11 5.91
N ALA A 92 7.35 6.17 6.23
CA ALA A 92 7.84 5.84 7.56
C ALA A 92 7.22 6.76 8.62
N ASP A 93 7.01 8.04 8.32
CA ASP A 93 6.29 9.01 9.16
C ASP A 93 4.80 8.68 9.33
N ALA A 94 4.14 8.15 8.31
CA ALA A 94 2.71 7.83 8.35
C ALA A 94 2.38 6.42 8.87
N LEU A 95 3.33 5.48 8.84
CA LEU A 95 3.09 4.12 9.33
C LEU A 95 2.76 4.11 10.84
N PRO A 96 1.79 3.30 11.29
CA PRO A 96 1.40 3.21 12.69
C PRO A 96 2.28 2.25 13.52
N ILE A 97 3.17 1.52 12.85
CA ILE A 97 4.12 0.58 13.46
C ILE A 97 5.55 1.08 13.22
N ASP A 98 6.49 0.53 13.99
CA ASP A 98 7.91 0.77 13.74
C ASP A 98 8.26 0.44 12.29
N SER A 99 9.22 1.15 11.72
CA SER A 99 9.69 0.86 10.36
C SER A 99 11.20 0.97 10.26
N LEU A 100 11.79 0.15 9.40
CA LEU A 100 13.18 0.26 9.00
C LEU A 100 13.25 0.48 7.49
N ARG A 101 13.87 1.60 7.11
CA ARG A 101 14.32 1.86 5.75
C ARG A 101 15.84 1.76 5.72
N PHE A 102 16.40 1.08 4.74
CA PHE A 102 17.85 0.84 4.68
C PHE A 102 18.38 0.93 3.26
N ASP A 103 19.68 1.20 3.14
CA ASP A 103 20.38 1.19 1.87
C ASP A 103 20.89 -0.23 1.58
N PHE A 104 20.61 -0.79 0.41
CA PHE A 104 21.29 -2.02 -0.02
C PHE A 104 22.80 -1.80 -0.14
N ARG A 105 23.61 -2.86 -0.08
CA ARG A 105 25.08 -2.76 -0.18
C ARG A 105 25.49 -1.96 -1.41
N GLY A 106 26.51 -1.12 -1.25
CA GLY A 106 27.00 -0.21 -2.29
C GLY A 106 26.07 0.96 -2.66
N ASN A 107 24.91 1.09 -2.02
CA ASN A 107 23.99 2.22 -2.20
C ASN A 107 24.01 3.15 -0.97
N GLY A 108 23.61 4.41 -1.18
CA GLY A 108 23.45 5.38 -0.10
C GLY A 108 24.66 5.47 0.84
N ASP A 109 24.41 5.15 2.11
CA ASP A 109 25.44 5.14 3.17
C ASP A 109 25.91 3.72 3.53
N SER A 110 25.33 2.68 2.92
CA SER A 110 25.78 1.30 3.08
C SER A 110 27.13 1.07 2.43
N HIS A 111 27.97 0.27 3.10
CA HIS A 111 29.29 -0.07 2.62
C HIS A 111 29.23 -1.12 1.49
N GLY A 112 30.40 -1.49 0.97
CA GLY A 112 30.58 -2.57 -0.01
C GLY A 112 30.37 -2.12 -1.45
N ASP A 113 30.49 -3.06 -2.36
CA ASP A 113 30.43 -2.76 -3.79
C ASP A 113 29.00 -2.78 -4.31
N TRP A 114 28.73 -1.83 -5.21
CA TRP A 114 27.50 -1.79 -5.98
C TRP A 114 27.60 -2.69 -7.22
N THR A 115 26.55 -3.43 -7.53
CA THR A 115 26.44 -4.14 -8.80
C THR A 115 25.02 -4.03 -9.37
N LEU A 116 24.92 -3.95 -10.69
CA LEU A 116 23.63 -3.94 -11.38
C LEU A 116 23.03 -5.36 -11.46
N GLY A 117 23.85 -6.35 -11.80
CA GLY A 117 23.42 -7.73 -12.10
C GLY A 117 23.11 -8.62 -10.90
N SER A 118 23.57 -8.30 -9.69
CA SER A 118 23.54 -9.25 -8.57
C SER A 118 22.31 -9.09 -7.68
N LEU A 119 21.12 -9.44 -8.18
CA LEU A 119 19.90 -9.47 -7.35
C LEU A 119 20.04 -10.39 -6.12
N ASP A 120 20.84 -11.46 -6.22
CA ASP A 120 21.12 -12.35 -5.09
C ASP A 120 21.88 -11.67 -3.93
N ASN A 121 22.72 -10.68 -4.24
CA ASN A 121 23.40 -9.89 -3.20
C ASN A 121 22.37 -9.10 -2.39
N ASP A 122 21.41 -8.47 -3.06
CA ASP A 122 20.33 -7.74 -2.42
C ASP A 122 19.39 -8.65 -1.63
N VAL A 123 19.09 -9.86 -2.14
CA VAL A 123 18.33 -10.87 -1.38
C VAL A 123 19.09 -11.27 -0.11
N THR A 124 20.40 -11.39 -0.20
CA THR A 124 21.27 -11.69 0.96
C THR A 124 21.32 -10.53 1.95
N ASP A 125 21.34 -9.28 1.48
CA ASP A 125 21.25 -8.09 2.32
C ASP A 125 19.89 -8.05 3.04
N LEU A 126 18.78 -8.25 2.32
CA LEU A 126 17.44 -8.32 2.91
C LEU A 126 17.35 -9.43 3.97
N ALA A 127 17.85 -10.62 3.69
CA ALA A 127 17.91 -11.71 4.65
C ALA A 127 18.73 -11.37 5.91
N THR A 128 19.81 -10.60 5.75
CA THR A 128 20.62 -10.13 6.87
C THR A 128 19.88 -9.12 7.73
N VAL A 129 19.20 -8.16 7.09
CA VAL A 129 18.37 -7.17 7.80
C VAL A 129 17.24 -7.85 8.56
N VAL A 130 16.51 -8.76 7.91
CA VAL A 130 15.42 -9.52 8.54
C VAL A 130 15.91 -10.32 9.74
N ARG A 131 17.02 -11.07 9.60
CA ARG A 131 17.62 -11.82 10.70
C ARG A 131 18.06 -10.90 11.85
N HIS A 132 18.63 -9.74 11.55
CA HIS A 132 19.04 -8.79 12.58
C HIS A 132 17.83 -8.27 13.36
N LEU A 133 16.79 -7.81 12.66
CA LEU A 133 15.56 -7.35 13.28
C LEU A 133 14.92 -8.42 14.17
N HIS A 134 14.84 -9.66 13.67
CA HIS A 134 14.21 -10.75 14.40
C HIS A 134 15.07 -11.26 15.56
N HIS A 135 16.28 -11.72 15.29
CA HIS A 135 17.12 -12.42 16.27
C HIS A 135 17.83 -11.49 17.26
N ARG A 136 18.09 -10.23 16.88
CA ARG A 136 18.82 -9.27 17.74
C ARG A 136 17.93 -8.22 18.36
N LEU A 137 16.96 -7.70 17.62
CA LEU A 137 16.12 -6.59 18.08
C LEU A 137 14.71 -7.00 18.51
N GLY A 138 14.36 -8.29 18.41
CA GLY A 138 13.09 -8.78 18.94
C GLY A 138 11.88 -8.49 18.06
N TYR A 139 12.05 -8.05 16.81
CA TYR A 139 10.94 -7.70 15.93
C TYR A 139 10.31 -8.91 15.23
N LYS A 140 9.08 -8.71 14.77
CA LYS A 140 8.35 -9.54 13.81
C LYS A 140 8.11 -8.71 12.55
N ILE A 141 8.54 -9.22 11.39
CA ILE A 141 8.31 -8.53 10.12
C ILE A 141 6.82 -8.62 9.77
N GLU A 142 6.13 -7.48 9.79
CA GLU A 142 4.68 -7.40 9.54
C GLU A 142 4.37 -6.97 8.10
N LEU A 143 5.21 -6.10 7.53
CA LEU A 143 5.04 -5.54 6.21
C LEU A 143 6.39 -5.39 5.51
N ILE A 144 6.46 -5.75 4.23
CA ILE A 144 7.53 -5.28 3.34
C ILE A 144 6.91 -4.36 2.30
N VAL A 145 7.48 -3.18 2.13
CA VAL A 145 7.17 -2.23 1.06
C VAL A 145 8.38 -2.18 0.14
N ALA A 146 8.19 -2.59 -1.11
CA ALA A 146 9.25 -2.84 -2.03
C ALA A 146 9.05 -2.02 -3.30
N HIS A 147 10.00 -1.14 -3.61
CA HIS A 147 9.92 -0.26 -4.77
C HIS A 147 10.87 -0.69 -5.89
N SER A 148 10.36 -0.74 -7.12
CA SER A 148 11.14 -0.98 -8.34
C SER A 148 12.00 -2.25 -8.22
N ARG A 149 13.33 -2.15 -8.27
CA ARG A 149 14.24 -3.29 -8.06
C ARG A 149 14.01 -4.01 -6.72
N GLY A 150 13.66 -3.27 -5.66
CA GLY A 150 13.30 -3.84 -4.37
C GLY A 150 12.13 -4.83 -4.46
N SER A 151 11.20 -4.64 -5.40
CA SER A 151 10.08 -5.56 -5.64
C SER A 151 10.59 -6.94 -6.05
N MET A 152 11.51 -7.02 -7.01
CA MET A 152 12.11 -8.29 -7.44
C MET A 152 12.83 -8.97 -6.28
N VAL A 153 13.60 -8.21 -5.50
CA VAL A 153 14.30 -8.70 -4.31
C VAL A 153 13.32 -9.28 -3.28
N SER A 154 12.18 -8.63 -3.06
CA SER A 154 11.15 -9.11 -2.13
C SER A 154 10.51 -10.41 -2.58
N TRP A 155 10.20 -10.55 -3.88
CA TRP A 155 9.68 -11.79 -4.46
C TRP A 155 10.67 -12.93 -4.31
N MET A 156 11.93 -12.70 -4.69
CA MET A 156 12.99 -13.69 -4.58
C MET A 156 13.17 -14.12 -3.13
N TYR A 157 13.26 -13.17 -2.19
CA TYR A 157 13.44 -13.45 -0.77
C TYR A 157 12.32 -14.30 -0.18
N LEU A 158 11.06 -13.92 -0.42
CA LEU A 158 9.87 -14.60 0.11
C LEU A 158 9.61 -15.96 -0.55
N SER A 159 10.24 -16.24 -1.69
CA SER A 159 10.12 -17.52 -2.40
C SER A 159 11.09 -18.63 -1.91
N ARG A 160 12.00 -18.33 -0.97
CA ARG A 160 13.08 -19.24 -0.52
C ARG A 160 12.61 -20.44 0.32
N GLY A 161 11.31 -20.66 0.40
CA GLY A 161 10.71 -21.78 1.11
C GLY A 161 10.51 -21.54 2.61
N PRO A 162 9.55 -22.24 3.23
CA PRO A 162 9.08 -21.94 4.57
C PRO A 162 10.11 -22.24 5.66
N GLU A 163 11.04 -23.18 5.44
CA GLU A 163 12.11 -23.48 6.38
C GLU A 163 13.14 -22.35 6.48
N VAL A 164 13.60 -21.83 5.34
CA VAL A 164 14.54 -20.70 5.28
C VAL A 164 13.90 -19.46 5.89
N LEU A 165 12.64 -19.18 5.57
CA LEU A 165 11.92 -18.05 6.13
C LEU A 165 11.73 -18.19 7.66
N ARG A 166 11.41 -19.40 8.17
CA ARG A 166 11.33 -19.64 9.62
C ARG A 166 12.67 -19.44 10.32
N ALA A 167 13.76 -19.89 9.71
CA ALA A 167 15.10 -19.66 10.25
C ALA A 167 15.45 -18.16 10.30
N ASP A 168 15.03 -17.38 9.29
CA ASP A 168 15.33 -15.95 9.22
C ASP A 168 14.49 -15.10 10.17
N MET A 169 13.18 -15.34 10.26
CA MET A 169 12.22 -14.46 10.93
C MET A 169 11.20 -15.14 11.84
N GLY A 170 11.36 -16.44 12.10
CA GLY A 170 10.48 -17.20 12.98
C GLY A 170 9.09 -17.52 12.39
N SER A 171 8.83 -17.14 11.13
CA SER A 171 7.58 -17.41 10.41
C SER A 171 7.83 -17.96 9.01
N ALA A 172 6.86 -18.67 8.44
CA ALA A 172 6.96 -19.26 7.10
C ALA A 172 6.73 -18.26 5.95
N GLY A 173 6.61 -16.97 6.27
CA GLY A 173 6.21 -15.89 5.38
C GLY A 173 5.89 -14.62 6.16
N ILE A 174 5.62 -13.55 5.44
CA ILE A 174 5.20 -12.27 6.03
C ILE A 174 3.69 -12.07 5.86
N PRO A 175 3.06 -11.27 6.72
CA PRO A 175 1.64 -10.98 6.61
C PRO A 175 1.28 -10.16 5.38
N LYS A 176 2.10 -9.14 5.03
CA LYS A 176 1.76 -8.16 4.00
C LYS A 176 2.96 -7.78 3.15
N LEU A 177 2.74 -7.66 1.85
CA LEU A 177 3.70 -7.20 0.86
C LEU A 177 3.08 -6.08 0.02
N ALA A 178 3.73 -4.93 -0.05
CA ALA A 178 3.42 -3.88 -1.00
C ALA A 178 4.50 -3.83 -2.08
N VAL A 179 4.12 -4.11 -3.32
CA VAL A 179 4.98 -4.04 -4.50
C VAL A 179 4.65 -2.77 -5.26
N VAL A 180 5.64 -1.90 -5.42
CA VAL A 180 5.45 -0.57 -6.02
C VAL A 180 6.34 -0.44 -7.26
N SER A 181 5.76 -0.17 -8.43
CA SER A 181 6.47 -0.09 -9.72
C SER A 181 7.36 -1.31 -10.02
N GLY A 182 6.88 -2.52 -9.71
CA GLY A 182 7.63 -3.77 -9.95
C GLY A 182 7.64 -4.14 -11.44
N ARG A 183 8.81 -4.53 -11.96
CA ARG A 183 8.96 -5.07 -13.33
C ARG A 183 8.68 -6.57 -13.37
N TRP A 184 7.86 -7.02 -14.30
CA TRP A 184 7.62 -8.41 -14.63
C TRP A 184 8.49 -8.86 -15.80
N PHE A 185 8.44 -8.12 -16.91
CA PHE A 185 9.18 -8.46 -18.14
C PHE A 185 10.59 -7.88 -18.06
N MET A 186 11.52 -8.71 -17.58
CA MET A 186 12.85 -8.28 -17.19
C MET A 186 13.80 -8.04 -18.37
N ASP A 187 13.55 -8.66 -19.52
CA ASP A 187 14.25 -8.35 -20.77
C ASP A 187 14.07 -6.89 -21.22
N GLY A 188 12.97 -6.25 -20.82
CA GLY A 188 12.77 -4.80 -20.97
C GLY A 188 13.86 -3.94 -20.33
N VAL A 189 14.70 -4.50 -19.45
CA VAL A 189 15.91 -3.83 -18.93
C VAL A 189 16.93 -3.50 -20.02
N LEU A 190 17.01 -4.34 -21.07
CA LEU A 190 17.91 -4.14 -22.20
C LEU A 190 17.50 -2.93 -23.04
N GLU A 191 16.20 -2.77 -23.25
CA GLU A 191 15.63 -1.59 -23.91
C GLU A 191 15.81 -0.34 -23.05
N THR A 192 15.44 -0.43 -21.76
CA THR A 192 15.55 0.67 -20.79
C THR A 192 16.98 1.26 -20.74
N TYR A 193 17.99 0.40 -20.87
CA TYR A 193 19.40 0.78 -20.80
C TYR A 193 20.15 0.60 -22.13
N ALA A 194 19.45 0.66 -23.26
CA ALA A 194 20.05 0.57 -24.59
C ALA A 194 21.19 1.59 -24.81
N ARG A 195 21.13 2.75 -24.15
CA ARG A 195 22.19 3.76 -24.17
C ARG A 195 23.55 3.28 -23.63
N PHE A 196 23.62 2.18 -22.87
CA PHE A 196 24.89 1.66 -22.36
C PHE A 196 25.73 0.97 -23.44
N GLN A 197 25.10 0.56 -24.55
CA GLN A 197 25.75 -0.18 -25.62
C GLN A 197 26.91 0.58 -26.26
N GLU A 198 26.84 1.92 -26.33
CA GLU A 198 27.95 2.73 -26.86
C GLU A 198 29.19 2.63 -25.96
N GLY A 199 29.01 2.74 -24.63
CA GLY A 199 30.10 2.58 -23.66
C GLY A 199 30.70 1.18 -23.73
N PHE A 200 29.86 0.16 -23.79
CA PHE A 200 30.32 -1.24 -23.90
C PHE A 200 31.19 -1.47 -25.14
N LYS A 201 30.79 -0.95 -26.31
CA LYS A 201 31.56 -1.08 -27.55
C LYS A 201 32.90 -0.35 -27.49
N LYS A 202 32.97 0.76 -26.77
CA LYS A 202 34.13 1.67 -26.77
C LYS A 202 35.15 1.35 -25.68
N GLU A 203 34.69 1.08 -24.47
CA GLU A 203 35.52 0.90 -23.26
C GLU A 203 35.35 -0.48 -22.61
N GLY A 204 34.40 -1.31 -23.05
CA GLY A 204 34.05 -2.58 -22.41
C GLY A 204 33.12 -2.43 -21.19
N PHE A 205 32.75 -1.20 -20.83
CA PHE A 205 31.85 -0.87 -19.73
C PHE A 205 31.18 0.50 -19.95
N TYR A 206 30.16 0.82 -19.17
CA TYR A 206 29.48 2.12 -19.17
C TYR A 206 29.64 2.82 -17.82
N ARG A 207 30.07 4.09 -17.84
CA ARG A 207 30.15 4.94 -16.64
C ARG A 207 28.81 5.60 -16.39
N TRP A 208 28.07 5.08 -15.43
CA TRP A 208 26.78 5.61 -15.06
C TRP A 208 26.92 6.70 -14.00
N LYS A 209 26.88 7.96 -14.44
CA LYS A 209 26.82 9.13 -13.56
C LYS A 209 25.39 9.44 -13.17
N PHE A 210 25.14 9.63 -11.88
CA PHE A 210 23.81 9.92 -11.35
C PHE A 210 23.90 10.77 -10.08
N THR A 211 22.76 11.27 -9.61
CA THR A 211 22.66 11.98 -8.33
C THR A 211 21.72 11.21 -7.42
N SER A 212 22.17 10.93 -6.20
CA SER A 212 21.40 10.23 -5.17
C SER A 212 21.64 10.90 -3.82
N ALA A 213 20.56 11.20 -3.08
CA ALA A 213 20.60 12.00 -1.85
C ALA A 213 21.37 13.33 -2.00
N GLY A 214 21.23 14.02 -3.15
CA GLY A 214 21.95 15.27 -3.46
C GLY A 214 23.45 15.10 -3.76
N LYS A 215 24.00 13.88 -3.71
CA LYS A 215 25.40 13.59 -3.98
C LYS A 215 25.55 13.03 -5.40
N LYS A 216 26.47 13.61 -6.18
CA LYS A 216 26.89 13.06 -7.48
C LYS A 216 27.68 11.78 -7.24
N ARG A 217 27.33 10.71 -7.94
CA ARG A 217 27.96 9.39 -7.85
C ARG A 217 28.20 8.83 -9.24
N GLU A 218 29.11 7.87 -9.32
CA GLU A 218 29.41 7.13 -10.53
C GLU A 218 29.49 5.64 -10.20
N HIS A 219 28.87 4.81 -11.04
CA HIS A 219 29.07 3.37 -11.04
C HIS A 219 29.51 2.88 -12.41
N ILE A 220 30.22 1.77 -12.41
CA ILE A 220 30.61 1.07 -13.62
C ILE A 220 29.61 -0.06 -13.87
N VAL A 221 29.07 -0.12 -15.08
CA VAL A 221 28.20 -1.19 -15.54
C VAL A 221 28.94 -1.95 -16.64
N TYR A 222 28.95 -3.28 -16.56
CA TYR A 222 29.49 -4.17 -17.58
C TYR A 222 28.35 -4.83 -18.38
N PRO A 223 28.61 -5.30 -19.62
CA PRO A 223 27.62 -6.04 -20.41
C PRO A 223 26.99 -7.21 -19.64
N LYS A 224 27.82 -7.98 -18.94
CA LYS A 224 27.40 -9.11 -18.10
C LYS A 224 26.37 -8.74 -17.04
N ASP A 225 26.36 -7.50 -16.56
CA ASP A 225 25.43 -7.09 -15.52
C ASP A 225 24.00 -6.99 -16.07
N LEU A 226 23.84 -6.46 -17.29
CA LEU A 226 22.54 -6.44 -17.98
C LEU A 226 22.10 -7.84 -18.39
N GLU A 227 23.05 -8.68 -18.86
CA GLU A 227 22.78 -10.08 -19.18
C GLU A 227 22.27 -10.85 -17.96
N GLN A 228 22.90 -10.67 -16.80
CA GLN A 228 22.46 -11.28 -15.54
C GLN A 228 21.07 -10.80 -15.11
N MET A 229 20.80 -9.49 -15.21
CA MET A 229 19.45 -8.97 -14.91
C MET A 229 18.39 -9.54 -15.84
N ALA A 230 18.70 -9.65 -17.14
CA ALA A 230 17.78 -10.16 -18.16
C ALA A 230 17.73 -11.70 -18.25
N ALA A 231 18.55 -12.40 -17.45
CA ALA A 231 18.56 -13.86 -17.39
C ALA A 231 17.32 -14.39 -16.66
N ILE A 232 16.88 -13.69 -15.61
CA ILE A 232 15.53 -13.88 -15.07
C ILE A 232 14.59 -13.23 -16.06
N LYS A 233 13.88 -14.01 -16.90
CA LYS A 233 12.95 -13.47 -17.90
C LYS A 233 11.68 -12.91 -17.27
N GLU A 234 11.12 -13.69 -16.35
CA GLU A 234 9.90 -13.36 -15.61
C GLU A 234 10.03 -13.87 -14.17
N PRO A 235 9.43 -13.20 -13.17
CA PRO A 235 9.46 -13.62 -11.77
C PRO A 235 8.39 -14.66 -11.41
N ARG A 236 7.74 -15.28 -12.41
CA ARG A 236 6.55 -16.14 -12.24
C ARG A 236 6.73 -17.18 -11.12
N ASP A 237 7.85 -17.88 -11.15
CA ASP A 237 8.17 -18.93 -10.18
C ASP A 237 8.38 -18.38 -8.75
N TYR A 238 8.94 -17.18 -8.63
CA TYR A 238 9.11 -16.51 -7.33
C TYR A 238 7.75 -16.10 -6.77
N VAL A 239 6.91 -15.48 -7.60
CA VAL A 239 5.55 -15.05 -7.22
C VAL A 239 4.68 -16.24 -6.82
N ALA A 240 4.71 -17.33 -7.58
CA ALA A 240 3.93 -18.54 -7.30
C ALA A 240 4.31 -19.23 -5.97
N ARG A 241 5.58 -19.10 -5.54
CA ARG A 241 6.08 -19.69 -4.28
C ARG A 241 5.85 -18.82 -3.04
N VAL A 242 5.43 -17.56 -3.19
CA VAL A 242 5.08 -16.75 -2.02
C VAL A 242 3.87 -17.36 -1.32
N SER A 243 3.92 -17.39 0.01
CA SER A 243 2.83 -17.91 0.85
C SER A 243 1.48 -17.32 0.41
N PRO A 244 0.44 -18.16 0.20
CA PRO A 244 -0.90 -17.69 -0.10
C PRO A 244 -1.50 -16.81 0.99
N ASP A 245 -1.04 -16.96 2.24
CA ASP A 245 -1.46 -16.16 3.39
C ASP A 245 -0.86 -14.74 3.40
N THR A 246 0.15 -14.48 2.56
CA THR A 246 0.70 -13.13 2.39
C THR A 246 -0.28 -12.30 1.59
N GLN A 247 -0.80 -11.23 2.19
CA GLN A 247 -1.59 -10.24 1.46
C GLN A 247 -0.68 -9.39 0.56
N VAL A 248 -1.05 -9.19 -0.69
CA VAL A 248 -0.22 -8.44 -1.66
C VAL A 248 -0.97 -7.24 -2.19
N ILE A 249 -0.38 -6.05 -2.06
CA ILE A 249 -0.85 -4.89 -2.81
C ILE A 249 0.17 -4.53 -3.89
N ILE A 250 -0.30 -4.43 -5.12
CA ILE A 250 0.47 -3.95 -6.26
C ILE A 250 0.08 -2.49 -6.48
N LEU A 251 1.03 -1.57 -6.40
CA LEU A 251 0.83 -0.15 -6.71
C LEU A 251 1.64 0.22 -7.94
N HIS A 252 1.03 0.93 -8.89
CA HIS A 252 1.72 1.36 -10.11
C HIS A 252 1.28 2.75 -10.54
N GLY A 253 2.21 3.57 -11.02
CA GLY A 253 1.90 4.88 -11.59
C GLY A 253 1.53 4.77 -13.06
N THR A 254 0.42 5.37 -13.50
CA THR A 254 -0.03 5.24 -14.90
C THR A 254 0.84 6.02 -15.90
N ALA A 255 1.70 6.92 -15.41
CA ALA A 255 2.68 7.66 -16.19
C ALA A 255 4.12 7.14 -15.97
N ASP A 256 4.30 5.93 -15.44
CA ASP A 256 5.60 5.30 -15.26
C ASP A 256 6.25 4.97 -16.61
N GLN A 257 7.28 5.73 -16.96
CA GLN A 257 8.06 5.56 -18.21
C GLN A 257 9.27 4.64 -18.05
N ILE A 258 9.51 4.12 -16.84
CA ILE A 258 10.61 3.19 -16.58
C ILE A 258 10.06 1.77 -16.63
N VAL A 259 9.02 1.48 -15.86
CA VAL A 259 8.34 0.19 -15.83
C VAL A 259 6.94 0.35 -16.39
N PRO A 260 6.62 -0.28 -17.53
CA PRO A 260 5.28 -0.20 -18.11
C PRO A 260 4.19 -0.71 -17.16
N GLU A 261 3.00 -0.08 -17.21
CA GLU A 261 1.85 -0.46 -16.37
C GLU A 261 1.41 -1.93 -16.56
N ARG A 262 1.57 -2.49 -17.76
CA ARG A 262 1.23 -3.90 -18.05
C ARG A 262 1.88 -4.90 -17.09
N ASP A 263 3.05 -4.57 -16.56
CA ASP A 263 3.78 -5.42 -15.63
C ASP A 263 2.98 -5.59 -14.33
N ALA A 264 2.34 -4.53 -13.84
CA ALA A 264 1.49 -4.57 -12.65
C ALA A 264 0.23 -5.45 -12.85
N HIS A 265 -0.41 -5.35 -14.02
CA HIS A 265 -1.52 -6.24 -14.39
C HIS A 265 -1.08 -7.70 -14.49
N THR A 266 0.15 -7.95 -14.96
CA THR A 266 0.69 -9.31 -15.08
C THR A 266 0.98 -9.92 -13.70
N TYR A 267 1.49 -9.12 -12.74
CA TYR A 267 1.59 -9.56 -11.35
C TYR A 267 0.24 -9.92 -10.76
N LEU A 268 -0.80 -9.10 -11.01
CA LEU A 268 -2.16 -9.36 -10.51
C LEU A 268 -2.68 -10.69 -11.06
N ALA A 269 -2.64 -10.88 -12.38
CA ALA A 269 -3.10 -12.10 -13.03
C ALA A 269 -2.35 -13.35 -12.55
N ALA A 270 -1.05 -13.24 -12.28
CA ALA A 270 -0.26 -14.35 -11.74
C ALA A 270 -0.70 -14.74 -10.32
N LEU A 271 -1.05 -13.77 -9.48
CA LEU A 271 -1.58 -14.03 -8.13
C LEU A 271 -3.00 -14.60 -8.20
N ASP A 272 -3.85 -14.10 -9.10
CA ASP A 272 -5.21 -14.59 -9.33
C ASP A 272 -5.20 -16.06 -9.78
N SER A 273 -4.21 -16.45 -10.58
CA SER A 273 -4.09 -17.81 -11.09
C SER A 273 -3.74 -18.87 -10.03
N ASN A 274 -3.39 -18.47 -8.80
CA ASN A 274 -3.05 -19.39 -7.72
C ASN A 274 -4.29 -19.76 -6.89
N PRO A 275 -4.84 -20.99 -7.02
CA PRO A 275 -6.09 -21.38 -6.36
C PRO A 275 -5.95 -21.51 -4.84
N ALA A 276 -4.73 -21.54 -4.29
CA ALA A 276 -4.50 -21.58 -2.85
C ALA A 276 -4.68 -20.21 -2.19
N ARG A 277 -4.73 -19.12 -2.98
CA ARG A 277 -4.94 -17.77 -2.46
C ARG A 277 -6.42 -17.53 -2.17
N THR A 278 -6.68 -16.89 -1.03
CA THR A 278 -8.04 -16.44 -0.72
C THR A 278 -8.43 -15.26 -1.62
N PRO A 279 -9.70 -15.18 -2.06
CA PRO A 279 -10.21 -13.98 -2.74
C PRO A 279 -9.96 -12.73 -1.90
N GLY A 280 -9.51 -11.65 -2.54
CA GLY A 280 -9.16 -10.40 -1.86
C GLY A 280 -7.80 -10.41 -1.12
N SER A 281 -7.05 -11.52 -1.16
CA SER A 281 -5.67 -11.56 -0.63
C SER A 281 -4.68 -10.73 -1.43
N HIS A 282 -5.07 -10.24 -2.60
CA HIS A 282 -4.22 -9.40 -3.42
C HIS A 282 -5.06 -8.40 -4.22
N GLN A 283 -4.45 -7.26 -4.55
CA GLN A 283 -5.14 -6.17 -5.24
C GLN A 283 -4.15 -5.29 -6.01
N LEU A 284 -4.62 -4.71 -7.11
CA LEU A 284 -3.91 -3.70 -7.89
C LEU A 284 -4.50 -2.31 -7.61
N HIS A 285 -3.63 -1.32 -7.42
CA HIS A 285 -4.01 0.07 -7.26
C HIS A 285 -3.18 0.96 -8.18
N LEU A 286 -3.83 1.57 -9.17
CA LEU A 286 -3.20 2.48 -10.10
C LEU A 286 -3.28 3.91 -9.59
N ILE A 287 -2.13 4.60 -9.57
CA ILE A 287 -2.03 6.00 -9.17
C ILE A 287 -1.97 6.85 -10.44
N GLN A 288 -3.08 7.53 -10.72
CA GLN A 288 -3.27 8.28 -11.96
C GLN A 288 -2.24 9.39 -12.10
N GLY A 289 -1.58 9.43 -13.27
CA GLY A 289 -0.59 10.44 -13.62
C GLY A 289 0.74 10.34 -12.86
N ALA A 290 0.90 9.37 -11.95
CA ALA A 290 2.14 9.21 -11.21
C ALA A 290 3.23 8.59 -12.09
N ASP A 291 4.43 9.15 -11.98
CA ASP A 291 5.64 8.62 -12.61
C ASP A 291 6.29 7.52 -11.76
N HIS A 292 7.38 6.92 -12.25
CA HIS A 292 8.13 5.89 -11.53
C HIS A 292 8.56 6.32 -10.11
N MET A 293 8.75 7.63 -9.90
CA MET A 293 9.25 8.18 -8.64
C MET A 293 8.13 8.76 -7.77
N TYR A 294 6.88 8.70 -8.22
CA TYR A 294 5.70 9.27 -7.57
C TYR A 294 5.90 10.73 -7.14
N ARG A 295 6.62 11.52 -7.95
CA ARG A 295 6.86 12.93 -7.68
C ARG A 295 5.54 13.69 -7.78
N GLY A 296 5.18 14.42 -6.74
CA GLY A 296 3.87 15.08 -6.64
C GLY A 296 2.70 14.13 -6.34
N ALA A 297 2.94 12.82 -6.22
CA ALA A 297 1.94 11.79 -5.90
C ALA A 297 2.29 10.99 -4.65
N THR A 298 3.06 11.58 -3.72
CA THR A 298 3.51 10.92 -2.48
C THR A 298 2.35 10.52 -1.57
N GLN A 299 1.40 11.42 -1.35
CA GLN A 299 0.30 11.18 -0.42
C GLN A 299 -0.60 9.99 -0.83
N PRO A 300 -1.06 9.87 -2.10
CA PRO A 300 -1.82 8.70 -2.54
C PRO A 300 -1.09 7.36 -2.32
N VAL A 301 0.22 7.31 -2.56
CA VAL A 301 1.04 6.10 -2.32
C VAL A 301 1.05 5.75 -0.83
N VAL A 302 1.35 6.75 0.02
CA VAL A 302 1.47 6.59 1.47
C VAL A 302 0.15 6.13 2.08
N GLU A 303 -0.96 6.82 1.74
CA GLU A 303 -2.29 6.49 2.24
C GLU A 303 -2.67 5.06 1.89
N ARG A 304 -2.41 4.63 0.66
CA ARG A 304 -2.76 3.29 0.23
C ARG A 304 -1.95 2.21 0.95
N ILE A 305 -0.65 2.42 1.15
CA ILE A 305 0.21 1.48 1.87
C ILE A 305 -0.16 1.44 3.36
N CYS A 306 -0.40 2.60 4.00
CA CYS A 306 -0.82 2.67 5.40
C CYS A 306 -2.19 2.01 5.62
N SER A 307 -3.12 2.21 4.68
CA SER A 307 -4.41 1.51 4.68
C SER A 307 -4.16 0.00 4.77
N CYS A 308 -3.36 -0.58 3.87
CA CYS A 308 -2.98 -2.00 3.90
C CYS A 308 -2.29 -2.41 5.22
N ALA A 309 -1.35 -1.61 5.72
CA ALA A 309 -0.63 -1.87 6.97
C ALA A 309 -1.57 -2.02 8.18
N THR A 310 -2.68 -1.26 8.20
CA THR A 310 -3.68 -1.31 9.28
C THR A 310 -4.77 -2.37 9.11
N MET A 311 -4.98 -2.93 7.90
CA MET A 311 -6.07 -3.90 7.68
C MET A 311 -5.82 -5.21 8.46
N PRO A 312 -6.77 -5.68 9.29
CA PRO A 312 -6.75 -7.06 9.75
C PRO A 312 -6.67 -8.08 8.60
N ARG A 313 -5.99 -9.22 8.82
CA ARG A 313 -5.81 -10.30 7.82
C ARG A 313 -7.12 -10.84 7.24
N ASN A 314 -8.22 -10.74 8.01
CA ASN A 314 -9.56 -11.18 7.64
C ASN A 314 -10.57 -10.01 7.74
N THR A 315 -10.18 -8.81 7.34
CA THR A 315 -11.17 -7.73 7.22
C THR A 315 -12.02 -8.04 6.00
N SER A 316 -13.30 -8.33 6.19
CA SER A 316 -14.19 -8.51 5.05
C SER A 316 -14.12 -7.26 4.17
N ALA A 317 -14.18 -7.42 2.85
CA ALA A 317 -14.24 -6.29 1.92
C ALA A 317 -15.32 -5.26 2.34
N ALA A 318 -16.39 -5.72 2.99
CA ALA A 318 -17.46 -4.88 3.54
C ALA A 318 -16.99 -3.97 4.67
N CYS A 319 -16.15 -4.46 5.58
CA CYS A 319 -15.58 -3.66 6.66
C CYS A 319 -14.60 -2.60 6.13
N LEU A 320 -13.84 -2.90 5.07
CA LEU A 320 -12.92 -1.94 4.45
C LEU A 320 -13.65 -0.84 3.69
N LEU A 321 -14.71 -1.22 2.96
CA LEU A 321 -15.59 -0.28 2.27
C LEU A 321 -16.27 0.66 3.28
N PHE A 322 -16.79 0.11 4.39
CA PHE A 322 -17.40 0.87 5.49
C PHE A 322 -16.47 1.95 6.07
N VAL A 323 -15.22 1.59 6.40
CA VAL A 323 -14.27 2.56 6.98
C VAL A 323 -13.90 3.66 5.98
N ARG A 324 -13.70 3.32 4.70
CA ARG A 324 -13.37 4.31 3.66
C ARG A 324 -14.50 5.29 3.41
N ILE A 325 -15.73 4.79 3.41
CA ILE A 325 -16.94 5.58 3.30
C ILE A 325 -17.03 6.62 4.44
N CYS A 326 -16.80 6.21 5.68
CA CYS A 326 -16.85 7.09 6.84
C CYS A 326 -15.75 8.17 6.84
N GLN A 327 -14.70 8.03 6.03
CA GLN A 327 -13.58 8.97 5.93
C GLN A 327 -13.70 9.96 4.76
N LEU A 328 -14.72 9.82 3.91
CA LEU A 328 -14.97 10.75 2.80
C LEU A 328 -15.39 12.12 3.35
N GLN A 329 -14.51 13.13 3.22
CA GLN A 329 -14.93 14.52 3.35
C GLN A 329 -15.61 14.98 2.06
N ILE A 330 -16.89 15.33 2.15
CA ILE A 330 -17.70 15.79 1.02
C ILE A 330 -18.19 17.20 1.34
N ASP A 331 -17.83 18.18 0.51
CA ASP A 331 -18.45 19.51 0.52
C ASP A 331 -19.64 19.49 -0.45
N GLY A 332 -20.79 20.00 -0.01
CA GLY A 332 -22.08 19.89 -0.70
C GLY A 332 -22.19 20.57 -2.07
N LYS A 333 -21.08 21.12 -2.60
CA LYS A 333 -21.02 21.84 -3.88
C LYS A 333 -20.66 20.96 -5.09
N ASN A 334 -20.24 19.71 -4.90
CA ASN A 334 -19.74 18.88 -6.01
C ASN A 334 -20.31 17.45 -6.01
N VAL A 335 -21.61 17.33 -6.33
CA VAL A 335 -22.32 16.05 -6.50
C VAL A 335 -21.63 15.12 -7.51
N GLY A 336 -20.92 15.67 -8.50
CA GLY A 336 -20.14 14.88 -9.47
C GLY A 336 -18.99 14.11 -8.82
N ASP A 337 -18.14 14.79 -8.03
CA ASP A 337 -17.02 14.16 -7.30
C ASP A 337 -17.52 13.08 -6.33
N PHE A 338 -18.67 13.29 -5.71
CA PHE A 338 -19.30 12.29 -4.85
C PHE A 338 -19.71 11.01 -5.61
N VAL A 339 -20.36 11.17 -6.77
CA VAL A 339 -20.77 10.06 -7.62
C VAL A 339 -19.55 9.27 -8.11
N ASP A 340 -18.51 9.95 -8.60
CA ASP A 340 -17.30 9.32 -9.09
C ASP A 340 -16.57 8.52 -7.99
N ARG A 341 -16.53 9.06 -6.76
CA ARG A 341 -15.92 8.37 -5.61
C ARG A 341 -16.70 7.16 -5.15
N ILE A 342 -18.04 7.23 -5.09
CA ILE A 342 -18.87 6.08 -4.74
C ILE A 342 -18.73 4.98 -5.79
N GLN A 343 -18.74 5.32 -7.08
CA GLN A 343 -18.54 4.35 -8.15
C GLN A 343 -17.17 3.67 -8.06
N THR A 344 -16.12 4.45 -7.78
CA THR A 344 -14.77 3.92 -7.58
C THR A 344 -14.69 2.94 -6.40
N LEU A 345 -15.27 3.32 -5.25
CA LEU A 345 -15.30 2.47 -4.04
C LEU A 345 -16.12 1.19 -4.25
N SER A 346 -17.23 1.26 -4.99
CA SER A 346 -18.03 0.09 -5.36
C SER A 346 -17.26 -0.87 -6.24
N LEU A 347 -16.48 -0.36 -7.21
CA LEU A 347 -15.65 -1.19 -8.07
C LEU A 347 -14.53 -1.87 -7.27
N GLU A 348 -13.86 -1.13 -6.37
CA GLU A 348 -12.86 -1.70 -5.47
C GLU A 348 -13.45 -2.82 -4.60
N TYR A 349 -14.66 -2.66 -4.08
CA TYR A 349 -15.35 -3.69 -3.30
C TYR A 349 -15.69 -4.92 -4.14
N GLN A 350 -16.20 -4.73 -5.34
CA GLN A 350 -16.56 -5.83 -6.23
C GLN A 350 -15.32 -6.64 -6.63
N GLN A 351 -14.21 -5.97 -6.91
CA GLN A 351 -12.92 -6.60 -7.16
C GLN A 351 -12.40 -7.35 -5.92
N ALA A 352 -12.57 -6.78 -4.71
CA ALA A 352 -12.07 -7.38 -3.48
C ALA A 352 -12.92 -8.56 -2.97
N SER A 353 -14.24 -8.54 -3.19
CA SER A 353 -15.18 -9.53 -2.65
C SER A 353 -15.70 -10.54 -3.67
N GLY A 354 -15.53 -10.27 -4.97
CA GLY A 354 -16.17 -11.03 -6.05
C GLY A 354 -17.68 -10.84 -6.12
N SER A 355 -18.26 -9.97 -5.30
CA SER A 355 -19.70 -9.73 -5.18
C SER A 355 -20.01 -8.24 -5.32
N ALA A 356 -21.19 -7.89 -5.86
CA ALA A 356 -21.68 -6.52 -5.75
C ALA A 356 -21.94 -6.19 -4.26
N VAL A 357 -21.90 -4.90 -3.92
CA VAL A 357 -22.33 -4.44 -2.58
C VAL A 357 -23.79 -4.82 -2.39
N ASP A 358 -24.13 -5.42 -1.25
CA ASP A 358 -25.52 -5.73 -0.88
C ASP A 358 -26.13 -4.57 -0.07
N ASP A 359 -27.36 -4.17 -0.40
CA ASP A 359 -27.77 -2.76 -0.39
C ASP A 359 -28.17 -2.16 0.98
N ASP A 360 -28.80 -2.90 1.89
CA ASP A 360 -29.51 -2.25 3.02
C ASP A 360 -28.60 -1.58 4.06
N ALA A 361 -27.42 -2.15 4.33
CA ALA A 361 -26.54 -1.68 5.41
C ALA A 361 -25.60 -0.55 4.97
N LEU A 362 -25.20 -0.52 3.70
CA LEU A 362 -24.30 0.51 3.17
C LEU A 362 -25.05 1.76 2.71
N MET A 363 -26.26 1.59 2.16
CA MET A 363 -27.20 2.69 1.85
C MET A 363 -27.56 3.49 3.11
N ALA A 364 -27.90 2.83 4.23
CA ALA A 364 -28.37 3.53 5.43
C ALA A 364 -27.30 4.37 6.15
N ILE A 365 -26.02 4.05 5.98
CA ILE A 365 -24.89 4.66 6.71
C ILE A 365 -24.26 5.79 5.90
N LEU A 366 -24.16 5.63 4.58
CA LEU A 366 -23.70 6.66 3.63
C LEU A 366 -24.59 7.92 3.63
N ILE A 367 -25.89 7.73 3.87
CA ILE A 367 -26.91 8.76 3.67
C ILE A 367 -27.10 9.65 4.91
N ASN A 368 -26.82 9.12 6.11
CA ASN A 368 -27.05 9.83 7.36
C ASN A 368 -25.88 10.72 7.83
N GLN A 369 -24.65 10.52 7.33
CA GLN A 369 -23.48 11.26 7.83
C GLN A 369 -23.01 12.43 6.94
N ALA A 370 -23.40 12.50 5.66
CA ALA A 370 -22.66 13.33 4.70
C ALA A 370 -23.35 14.59 4.12
N MET A 371 -24.69 14.75 4.15
CA MET A 371 -25.31 15.82 3.33
C MET A 371 -26.48 16.57 4.00
N PRO A 372 -26.39 17.92 4.15
CA PRO A 372 -27.50 18.77 4.58
C PRO A 372 -28.38 19.21 3.40
N ILE A 373 -28.60 18.35 2.39
CA ILE A 373 -29.40 18.66 1.19
C ILE A 373 -30.73 17.89 1.26
N PRO A 374 -31.85 18.54 1.62
CA PRO A 374 -33.15 17.90 1.80
C PRO A 374 -33.64 17.07 0.60
N GLU A 375 -33.27 17.48 -0.62
CA GLU A 375 -33.73 16.87 -1.87
C GLU A 375 -33.10 15.49 -2.12
N TYR A 376 -31.95 15.22 -1.52
CA TYR A 376 -31.30 13.91 -1.56
C TYR A 376 -32.13 12.86 -0.81
N HIS A 377 -32.64 13.23 0.37
CA HIS A 377 -33.48 12.37 1.19
C HIS A 377 -34.75 11.95 0.45
N LEU A 378 -35.30 12.83 -0.40
CA LEU A 378 -36.48 12.54 -1.21
C LEU A 378 -36.23 11.49 -2.29
N VAL A 379 -35.11 11.59 -3.02
CA VAL A 379 -34.76 10.65 -4.10
C VAL A 379 -34.49 9.26 -3.54
N VAL A 380 -33.72 9.17 -2.46
CA VAL A 380 -33.40 7.91 -1.81
C VAL A 380 -34.69 7.27 -1.29
N LYS A 381 -35.49 8.04 -0.54
CA LYS A 381 -36.76 7.56 0.00
C LYS A 381 -37.67 7.04 -1.11
N GLU A 382 -37.80 7.75 -2.23
CA GLU A 382 -38.59 7.31 -3.37
C GLU A 382 -38.07 5.99 -3.97
N LEU A 383 -36.77 5.87 -4.19
CA LEU A 383 -36.16 4.65 -4.75
C LEU A 383 -36.31 3.45 -3.80
N THR A 384 -36.12 3.67 -2.50
CA THR A 384 -36.32 2.64 -1.47
C THR A 384 -37.77 2.20 -1.39
N GLU A 385 -38.71 3.15 -1.30
CA GLU A 385 -40.16 2.85 -1.21
C GLU A 385 -40.68 2.16 -2.48
N SER A 386 -40.05 2.40 -3.63
CA SER A 386 -40.40 1.76 -4.89
C SER A 386 -39.64 0.46 -5.19
N GLY A 387 -38.73 0.03 -4.30
CA GLY A 387 -37.89 -1.17 -4.51
C GLY A 387 -36.96 -1.06 -5.73
N ARG A 388 -36.76 0.14 -6.28
CA ARG A 388 -35.91 0.41 -7.44
C ARG A 388 -34.47 0.74 -7.04
N LEU A 389 -34.19 0.77 -5.74
CA LEU A 389 -32.85 0.95 -5.22
C LEU A 389 -32.11 -0.39 -5.26
N THR A 390 -31.63 -0.77 -6.44
CA THR A 390 -31.06 -2.10 -6.71
C THR A 390 -29.55 -2.10 -6.92
N ASP A 391 -28.97 -0.93 -7.14
CA ASP A 391 -27.54 -0.72 -7.36
C ASP A 391 -27.16 0.78 -7.30
N TYR A 392 -25.87 1.04 -7.22
CA TYR A 392 -25.32 2.40 -7.18
C TYR A 392 -25.52 3.21 -8.46
N TYR A 393 -25.62 2.57 -9.64
CA TYR A 393 -25.83 3.29 -10.90
C TYR A 393 -27.24 3.88 -10.97
N THR A 394 -28.22 3.15 -10.44
CA THR A 394 -29.61 3.59 -10.33
C THR A 394 -29.76 4.77 -9.39
N LEU A 395 -29.11 4.73 -8.22
CA LEU A 395 -29.05 5.86 -7.30
C LEU A 395 -28.34 7.08 -7.92
N ALA A 396 -27.16 6.88 -8.52
CA ALA A 396 -26.39 7.96 -9.14
C ALA A 396 -27.16 8.65 -10.28
N SER A 397 -27.82 7.87 -11.13
CA SER A 397 -28.65 8.38 -12.23
C SER A 397 -29.86 9.18 -11.71
N ALA A 398 -30.55 8.69 -10.69
CA ALA A 398 -31.69 9.38 -10.09
C ALA A 398 -31.29 10.71 -9.43
N LEU A 399 -30.16 10.72 -8.70
CA LEU A 399 -29.61 11.93 -8.11
C LEU A 399 -29.18 12.95 -9.16
N GLN A 400 -28.53 12.50 -10.23
CA GLN A 400 -28.14 13.37 -11.35
C GLN A 400 -29.36 13.97 -12.06
N ASN A 401 -30.42 13.19 -12.25
CA ASN A 401 -31.68 13.66 -12.82
C ASN A 401 -32.37 14.67 -11.89
N ARG A 402 -32.43 14.40 -10.59
CA ARG A 402 -33.00 15.33 -9.61
C ARG A 402 -32.21 16.63 -9.56
N TRP A 403 -30.89 16.57 -9.60
CA TRP A 403 -30.03 17.74 -9.65
C TRP A 403 -30.26 18.58 -10.91
N LYS A 404 -30.41 17.94 -12.09
CA LYS A 404 -30.78 18.62 -13.35
C LYS A 404 -32.18 19.25 -13.32
N GLN A 405 -33.08 18.78 -12.47
CA GLN A 405 -34.42 19.36 -12.30
C GLN A 405 -34.42 20.57 -11.36
N ILE A 406 -33.53 20.58 -10.37
CA ILE A 406 -33.42 21.65 -9.37
C ILE A 406 -32.56 22.81 -9.88
N ARG A 407 -31.53 22.52 -10.68
CA ARG A 407 -30.71 23.50 -11.40
C ARG A 407 -31.43 24.01 -12.64
#